data_AF-A0A9E5XCY8-F1
#
_entry.id   AF-A0A9E5XCY8-F1
#
_cell.length_a   1.000
_cell.length_b   1.000
_cell.length_c   1.000
_cell.angle_alpha   90.00
_cell.angle_beta   90.00
_cell.angle_gamma   90.00
#
_symmetry.space_group_name_H-M   'P 1'
#
loop_
_entity.id
_entity.type
_entity.pdbx_description
1 polymer ?
#
loop_
_entity_poly.entity_id
_entity_poly.type
_entity_poly.pdbx_seq_one_letter_code
_entity_poly.pdbx_strand_id
1 'polypeptide(L)'
;MKADHKHKALNRLKTIRGHLDGVIAMVEGDRYCPDVMKQVSALQASLERVNRIVLQNHLETCFADAVRENRADEIVDELMETMKYTEAVTGPAPQLDQEIQ
;
A
#
# COMPACT_ATOMS: atom_id res chain seq x y z
N MET A 1 2.55 12.10 -9.92
CA MET A 1 1.33 11.29 -10.15
C MET A 1 0.39 12.02 -11.09
N LYS A 2 -0.22 11.31 -12.04
CA LYS A 2 -1.34 11.79 -12.86
C LYS A 2 -2.54 12.14 -11.97
N ALA A 3 -3.32 13.13 -12.40
CA ALA A 3 -4.44 13.68 -11.62
C ALA A 3 -5.47 12.61 -11.20
N ASP A 4 -5.84 11.73 -12.12
CA ASP A 4 -6.83 10.66 -11.87
C ASP A 4 -6.37 9.66 -10.81
N HIS A 5 -5.12 9.19 -10.93
CA HIS A 5 -4.53 8.26 -9.95
C HIS A 5 -4.39 8.92 -8.58
N LYS A 6 -3.94 10.19 -8.54
CA LYS A 6 -3.84 10.97 -7.30
C LYS A 6 -5.21 11.10 -6.62
N HIS A 7 -6.26 11.45 -7.37
CA HIS A 7 -7.61 11.59 -6.84
C HIS A 7 -8.16 10.26 -6.30
N LYS A 8 -8.02 9.17 -7.06
CA LYS A 8 -8.43 7.82 -6.64
C LYS A 8 -7.71 7.36 -5.38
N ALA A 9 -6.39 7.55 -5.30
CA ALA A 9 -5.60 7.19 -4.13
C ALA A 9 -6.03 8.00 -2.90
N LEU A 10 -6.15 9.33 -3.04
CA LEU A 10 -6.56 10.21 -1.93
C LEU A 10 -7.97 9.87 -1.40
N ASN A 11 -8.94 9.62 -2.28
CA ASN A 11 -10.29 9.27 -1.84
C ASN A 11 -10.28 7.96 -1.04
N ARG A 12 -9.55 6.94 -1.51
CA ARG A 12 -9.42 5.67 -0.79
C ARG A 12 -8.72 5.84 0.55
N LEU A 13 -7.63 6.59 0.60
CA LEU A 13 -6.93 6.88 1.85
C LEU A 13 -7.84 7.59 2.87
N LYS A 14 -8.68 8.53 2.42
CA LYS A 14 -9.68 9.18 3.30
C LYS A 14 -10.72 8.20 3.82
N THR A 15 -11.19 7.26 3.00
CA THR A 15 -12.10 6.18 3.43
C THR A 15 -11.41 5.25 4.43
N ILE A 16 -10.17 4.86 4.15
CA ILE A 16 -9.36 4.00 5.03
C ILE A 16 -9.16 4.66 6.39
N ARG A 17 -8.90 5.97 6.44
CA ARG A 17 -8.81 6.70 7.71
C ARG A 17 -10.09 6.57 8.54
N GLY A 18 -11.26 6.79 7.95
CA GLY A 18 -12.53 6.62 8.67
C GLY A 18 -12.79 5.16 9.10
N HIS A 19 -12.34 4.18 8.31
CA HIS A 19 -12.42 2.77 8.70
C HIS A 19 -11.46 2.45 9.86
N LEU A 20 -10.25 3.01 9.84
CA LEU A 20 -9.28 2.90 10.93
C LEU A 20 -9.81 3.49 12.23
N ASP A 21 -10.42 4.67 12.18
CA ASP A 21 -11.08 5.30 13.33
C ASP A 21 -12.16 4.37 13.92
N GLY A 22 -12.93 3.68 13.06
CA GLY A 22 -13.91 2.69 13.49
C GLY A 22 -13.28 1.46 14.16
N VAL A 23 -12.13 0.98 13.67
CA VAL A 23 -11.41 -0.13 14.30
C VAL A 23 -10.83 0.27 15.66
N ILE A 24 -10.30 1.50 15.78
CA ILE A 24 -9.83 2.03 17.07
C ILE A 24 -10.98 2.04 18.08
N ALA A 25 -12.15 2.55 17.70
CA ALA A 25 -13.34 2.55 18.57
C ALA A 25 -13.80 1.12 18.94
N MET A 26 -13.61 0.13 18.07
CA MET A 26 -13.88 -1.27 18.41
C MET A 26 -12.93 -1.80 19.49
N VAL A 27 -11.65 -1.43 19.44
CA VAL A 27 -10.66 -1.85 20.44
C VAL A 27 -10.91 -1.14 21.77
N GLU A 28 -11.12 0.17 21.76
CA GLU A 28 -11.45 0.96 22.96
C GLU A 28 -12.74 0.49 23.64
N GLY A 29 -13.69 -0.04 22.86
CA GLY A 29 -14.95 -0.62 23.35
C GLY A 29 -14.90 -2.12 23.67
N ASP A 30 -13.70 -2.71 23.82
CA ASP A 30 -13.49 -4.13 24.14
C ASP A 30 -14.32 -5.10 23.27
N ARG A 31 -14.44 -4.79 21.96
CA ARG A 31 -15.22 -5.62 21.03
C ARG A 31 -14.56 -6.97 20.81
N TYR A 32 -15.39 -7.97 20.50
CA TYR A 32 -14.97 -9.34 20.29
C TYR A 32 -13.81 -9.45 19.28
N CYS A 33 -12.68 -10.01 19.72
CA CYS A 33 -11.42 -9.97 18.97
C CYS A 33 -11.53 -10.49 17.52
N PRO A 34 -12.26 -11.60 17.23
CA PRO A 34 -12.46 -12.05 15.85
C PRO A 34 -13.12 -11.02 14.92
N ASP A 35 -13.97 -10.15 15.44
CA ASP A 35 -14.59 -9.11 14.62
C ASP A 35 -13.61 -7.95 14.37
N VAL A 36 -12.80 -7.58 15.37
CA VAL A 36 -11.69 -6.62 15.19
C VAL A 36 -10.71 -7.15 14.12
N MET A 37 -10.31 -8.42 14.22
CA MET A 37 -9.40 -9.05 13.24
C MET A 37 -9.96 -8.99 11.82
N LYS A 38 -11.25 -9.27 11.62
CA LYS A 38 -11.89 -9.14 10.29
C LYS A 38 -11.81 -7.72 9.74
N GLN A 39 -12.01 -6.71 10.59
CA GLN A 39 -11.92 -5.31 10.15
C GLN A 39 -10.47 -4.90 9.82
N VAL A 40 -9.49 -5.37 10.59
CA VAL A 40 -8.07 -5.17 10.27
C VAL A 40 -7.73 -5.78 8.92
N SER A 41 -8.17 -7.01 8.64
CA SER A 41 -7.98 -7.63 7.32
C SER A 41 -8.64 -6.85 6.18
N ALA A 42 -9.82 -6.26 6.42
CA ALA A 42 -10.48 -5.41 5.44
C ALA A 42 -9.73 -4.09 5.17
N LEU A 43 -9.10 -3.51 6.20
CA LEU A 43 -8.19 -2.36 6.08
C LEU A 43 -6.95 -2.71 5.24
N GLN A 44 -6.29 -3.84 5.53
CA GLN A 44 -5.15 -4.33 4.76
C GLN A 44 -5.50 -4.48 3.28
N ALA A 45 -6.63 -5.13 2.96
CA ALA A 45 -7.11 -5.27 1.59
C ALA A 45 -7.41 -3.93 0.90
N SER A 46 -7.81 -2.91 1.67
CA SER A 46 -8.06 -1.56 1.15
C SER A 46 -6.77 -0.78 0.88
N LEU A 47 -5.78 -0.90 1.78
CA LEU A 47 -4.43 -0.35 1.58
C LEU A 47 -3.76 -0.95 0.34
N GLU A 48 -3.91 -2.26 0.15
CA GLU A 48 -3.39 -2.97 -1.01
C GLU A 48 -4.02 -2.48 -2.34
N ARG A 49 -5.27 -2.00 -2.33
CA ARG A 49 -5.85 -1.31 -3.50
C ARG A 49 -5.21 0.06 -3.74
N VAL A 50 -4.78 0.77 -2.70
CA VAL A 50 -4.06 2.05 -2.85
C VAL A 50 -2.68 1.79 -3.45
N ASN A 51 -1.96 0.78 -2.94
CA ASN A 51 -0.66 0.36 -3.49
C ASN A 51 -0.73 0.11 -4.99
N ARG A 52 -1.73 -0.64 -5.46
CA ARG A 52 -1.95 -0.87 -6.90
C ARG A 52 -2.15 0.41 -7.72
N ILE A 53 -2.87 1.40 -7.18
CA ILE A 53 -3.08 2.69 -7.88
C ILE A 53 -1.77 3.47 -7.98
N VAL A 54 -0.98 3.48 -6.89
CA VAL A 54 0.32 4.15 -6.86
C VAL A 54 1.31 3.47 -7.79
N LEU A 55 1.35 2.13 -7.79
CA LEU A 55 2.16 1.33 -8.70
C LEU A 55 1.80 1.59 -10.15
N GLN A 56 0.50 1.52 -10.50
CA GLN A 56 0.05 1.82 -11.85
C GLN A 56 0.47 3.22 -12.28
N ASN A 57 0.34 4.22 -11.40
CA ASN A 57 0.83 5.56 -11.69
C ASN A 57 2.34 5.57 -11.95
N HIS A 58 3.13 4.89 -11.11
CA HIS A 58 4.59 4.87 -11.22
C HIS A 58 5.03 4.27 -12.57
N LEU A 59 4.41 3.15 -12.97
CA LEU A 59 4.64 2.52 -14.28
C LEU A 59 4.27 3.45 -15.45
N GLU A 60 3.19 4.20 -15.31
CA GLU A 60 2.72 5.13 -16.35
C GLU A 60 3.48 6.47 -16.41
N THR A 61 4.29 6.80 -15.40
CA THR A 61 5.06 8.06 -15.33
C THR A 61 6.55 7.80 -15.23
N CYS A 62 7.05 7.47 -14.04
CA CYS A 62 8.49 7.44 -13.76
C CYS A 62 9.18 6.36 -14.60
N PHE A 63 8.58 5.17 -14.66
CA PHE A 63 9.08 4.07 -15.48
C PHE A 63 9.06 4.41 -16.98
N ALA A 64 7.95 4.96 -17.48
CA ALA A 64 7.83 5.36 -18.87
C ALA A 64 8.87 6.43 -19.26
N ASP A 65 9.18 7.36 -18.37
CA ASP A 65 10.21 8.38 -18.57
C ASP A 65 11.62 7.76 -18.55
N ALA A 66 11.90 6.89 -17.58
CA ALA A 66 13.18 6.17 -17.49
C ALA A 66 13.47 5.33 -18.74
N VAL A 67 12.45 4.68 -19.33
CA VAL A 67 12.60 3.96 -20.60
C VAL A 67 13.02 4.89 -21.74
N ARG A 68 12.43 6.09 -21.84
CA ARG A 68 12.82 7.09 -22.86
C ARG A 68 14.25 7.60 -22.68
N GLU A 69 14.73 7.59 -21.44
CA GLU A 69 16.05 8.07 -21.05
C GLU A 69 17.11 6.95 -20.98
N ASN A 70 16.78 5.73 -21.44
CA ASN A 70 17.64 4.55 -21.38
C ASN A 70 18.11 4.17 -19.96
N ARG A 71 17.29 4.44 -18.94
CA ARG A 71 17.52 4.08 -17.53
C ARG A 71 16.52 3.04 -17.01
N ALA A 72 16.05 2.16 -17.90
CA ALA A 72 15.03 1.17 -17.55
C ALA A 72 15.51 0.20 -16.46
N ASP A 73 16.75 -0.29 -16.56
CA ASP A 73 17.29 -1.27 -15.61
C ASP A 73 17.37 -0.71 -14.19
N GLU A 74 17.87 0.52 -14.04
CA GLU A 74 17.98 1.21 -12.74
C GLU A 74 16.62 1.35 -12.04
N ILE A 75 15.58 1.77 -12.77
CA ILE A 75 14.25 1.96 -12.19
C ILE A 75 13.53 0.63 -11.91
N VAL A 76 13.84 -0.42 -12.67
CA VAL A 76 13.34 -1.78 -12.39
C VAL A 76 13.93 -2.27 -11.08
N ASP A 77 15.23 -2.10 -10.86
CA ASP A 77 15.88 -2.50 -9.60
C ASP A 77 15.31 -1.74 -8.40
N GLU A 78 15.10 -0.42 -8.53
CA GLU A 78 14.44 0.41 -7.50
C GLU A 78 13.02 -0.09 -7.20
N LEU A 79 12.25 -0.39 -8.24
CA LEU A 79 10.89 -0.89 -8.10
C LEU A 79 10.87 -2.26 -7.42
N MET A 80 11.77 -3.17 -7.82
CA MET A 80 11.91 -4.49 -7.23
C MET A 80 12.28 -4.43 -5.75
N GLU A 81 13.15 -3.49 -5.35
CA GLU A 81 13.49 -3.23 -3.96
C GLU A 81 12.25 -2.79 -3.16
N THR A 82 11.48 -1.85 -3.71
CA THR A 82 10.26 -1.34 -3.08
C THR A 82 9.17 -2.41 -2.95
N MET A 83 9.08 -3.31 -3.92
CA MET A 83 8.06 -4.37 -3.95
C MET A 83 8.26 -5.45 -2.90
N LYS A 84 9.44 -5.54 -2.26
CA LYS A 84 9.69 -6.41 -1.10
C LYS A 84 8.70 -6.21 0.06
N TYR A 85 8.14 -5.01 0.17
CA TYR A 85 7.17 -4.67 1.22
C TYR A 85 5.71 -4.92 0.80
N THR A 86 5.50 -5.45 -0.42
CA THR A 86 4.17 -5.76 -0.95
C THR A 86 3.96 -7.26 -0.98
N GLU A 87 3.27 -7.78 0.04
CA GLU A 87 2.97 -9.22 0.18
C GLU A 87 2.29 -9.83 -1.05
N ALA A 88 1.52 -9.03 -1.79
CA ALA A 88 0.82 -9.47 -3.00
C ALA A 88 1.76 -9.88 -4.16
N VAL A 89 3.05 -9.49 -4.11
CA VAL A 89 4.02 -9.77 -5.17
C VAL A 89 5.21 -10.62 -4.70
N THR A 90 5.64 -10.49 -3.44
CA THR A 90 6.83 -11.22 -2.92
C THR A 90 6.53 -12.41 -2.00
N GLY A 91 5.25 -12.71 -1.72
CA GLY A 91 4.88 -13.73 -0.74
C GLY A 91 4.99 -13.20 0.71
N PRO A 92 4.99 -14.08 1.74
CA PRO A 92 5.00 -13.64 3.14
C PRO A 92 6.15 -12.67 3.37
N ALA A 93 5.84 -11.56 4.06
CA ALA A 93 6.73 -10.42 4.20
C ALA A 93 8.17 -10.84 4.55
N PRO A 94 9.20 -10.22 3.95
CA PRO A 94 10.53 -10.30 4.52
C PRO A 94 10.42 -9.86 5.99
N GLN A 95 11.04 -10.65 6.87
CA GLN A 95 11.10 -10.30 8.28
C GLN A 95 11.68 -8.89 8.37
N LEU A 96 10.83 -7.93 8.75
CA LEU A 96 11.30 -6.61 9.17
C LEU A 96 12.08 -6.89 10.44
N ASP A 97 13.39 -7.08 10.30
CA ASP A 97 14.28 -7.30 11.41
C ASP A 97 13.98 -6.22 12.45
N GLN A 98 13.70 -6.69 13.66
CA GLN A 98 13.32 -5.89 14.80
C GLN A 98 14.49 -4.99 15.20
N GLU A 99 14.57 -3.81 14.60
CA GLU A 99 15.31 -2.68 15.15
C GLU A 99 14.32 -1.55 15.45
N ILE A 100 13.45 -1.82 16.42
CA ILE A 100 12.91 -0.75 17.27
C ILE A 100 13.46 -1.05 18.67
N GLN A 101 14.59 -0.41 18.99
CA GLN A 101 15.03 -0.20 20.38
C GLN A 101 14.14 0.84 21.05
#